data_AF-A0A1I2LRR5-F1
#
_entry.id   AF-A0A1I2LRR5-F1
#
_cell.length_a   1.000
_cell.length_b   1.000
_cell.length_c   1.000
_cell.angle_alpha   90.00
_cell.angle_beta   90.00
_cell.angle_gamma   90.00
#
_symmetry.space_group_name_H-M   'P 1'
#
loop_
_entity.id
_entity.type
_entity.pdbx_description
1 polymer ?
#
loop_
_entity_poly.entity_id
_entity_poly.type
_entity_poly.pdbx_seq_one_letter_code
_entity_poly.pdbx_strand_id
1 'polypeptide(L)'
;MSRLPNRRDDEVRRLLDTPHPVVPVDLAVRAMTRGRRIVRRRRVVRLVVTALVLAALAAAIVLAVLYWPDDDPATTTPNGNWWSALG
;
A
#
# COMPACT_ATOMS: atom_id res chain seq x y z
N MET A 1 43.00 6.73 -16.53
CA MET A 1 41.63 6.99 -16.05
C MET A 1 41.66 8.20 -15.13
N SER A 2 41.62 9.39 -15.72
CA SER A 2 41.76 10.65 -14.99
C SER A 2 40.42 11.02 -14.36
N ARG A 3 40.31 10.94 -13.02
CA ARG A 3 39.16 11.49 -12.29
C ARG A 3 39.22 13.01 -12.42
N LEU A 4 38.44 13.57 -13.34
CA LEU A 4 38.24 15.01 -13.41
C LEU A 4 37.64 15.46 -12.06
N PRO A 5 38.19 16.51 -11.41
CA PRO A 5 37.59 17.08 -10.21
C PRO A 5 36.16 17.49 -10.54
N ASN A 6 35.20 16.75 -10.00
CA ASN A 6 33.81 17.09 -10.14
C ASN A 6 33.56 18.27 -9.21
N ARG A 7 33.08 19.40 -9.74
CA ARG A 7 32.75 20.60 -8.94
C ARG A 7 31.90 20.29 -7.70
N ARG A 8 31.08 19.23 -7.78
CA ARG A 8 30.29 18.74 -6.64
C ARG A 8 31.13 18.18 -5.50
N ASP A 9 32.23 17.49 -5.81
CA ASP A 9 33.09 16.89 -4.79
C ASP A 9 33.80 17.98 -3.98
N ASP A 10 34.23 19.06 -4.65
CA ASP A 10 34.85 20.22 -3.98
C ASP A 10 33.84 20.99 -3.12
N GLU A 11 32.59 21.10 -3.56
CA GLU A 11 31.53 21.76 -2.83
C GLU A 11 31.10 20.95 -1.59
N VAL A 12 31.00 19.62 -1.72
CA VAL A 12 30.77 18.70 -0.59
C VAL A 12 31.92 18.78 0.41
N ARG A 13 33.17 18.86 -0.06
CA ARG A 13 34.34 18.98 0.81
C ARG A 13 34.34 20.30 1.58
N ARG A 14 33.95 21.40 0.93
CA ARG A 14 33.80 22.71 1.57
C ARG A 14 32.68 22.76 2.61
N LEU A 15 31.57 22.05 2.35
CA LEU A 15 30.48 21.91 3.32
C LEU A 15 30.88 21.04 4.52
N LEU A 16 31.68 20.00 4.30
CA LEU A 16 32.19 19.11 5.36
C LEU A 16 33.34 19.74 6.17
N ASP A 17 34.16 20.59 5.55
CA ASP A 17 35.24 21.36 6.19
C ASP A 17 34.69 22.51 7.07
N THR A 18 33.38 22.78 7.00
CA THR A 18 32.74 23.72 7.92
C THR A 18 32.62 23.08 9.31
N PRO A 19 33.01 23.77 10.39
CA PRO A 19 32.90 23.24 11.75
C PRO A 19 31.47 22.75 12.01
N HIS A 20 31.33 21.45 12.21
CA HIS A 20 30.02 20.86 12.45
C HIS A 20 29.47 21.42 13.77
N PRO A 21 28.34 22.14 13.75
CA PRO A 21 27.77 22.67 14.98
C PRO A 21 27.40 21.51 15.89
N VAL A 22 27.81 21.61 17.15
CA VAL A 22 27.57 20.58 18.17
C VAL A 22 26.06 20.47 18.37
N VAL A 23 25.43 19.51 17.68
CA VAL A 23 23.99 19.31 17.75
C VAL A 23 23.64 18.77 19.14
N PRO A 24 22.72 19.42 19.87
CA PRO A 24 22.27 18.94 21.16
C PRO A 24 21.72 17.51 21.08
N VAL A 25 22.15 16.64 21.99
CA VAL A 25 21.71 15.23 22.05
C VAL A 25 20.19 15.11 22.24
N ASP A 26 19.58 16.13 22.84
CA ASP A 26 18.14 16.23 23.05
C ASP A 26 17.36 16.77 21.84
N LEU A 27 18.03 17.14 20.73
CA LEU A 27 17.38 17.66 19.53
C LEU A 27 16.47 16.60 18.89
N ALA A 28 16.88 15.34 18.88
CA ALA A 28 16.04 14.22 18.44
C ALA A 28 14.78 14.08 19.31
N VAL A 29 14.91 14.23 20.63
CA VAL A 29 13.80 14.14 21.59
C VAL A 29 12.86 15.34 21.46
N ARG A 30 13.40 16.55 21.28
CA ARG A 30 12.63 17.79 21.03
C ARG A 30 11.92 17.78 19.66
N ALA A 31 12.55 17.21 18.64
CA ALA A 31 11.95 17.02 17.33
C ALA A 31 10.82 15.96 17.37
N MET A 32 11.01 14.87 18.11
CA MET A 32 9.97 13.87 18.34
C MET A 32 8.77 14.45 19.10
N THR A 33 8.98 15.27 20.11
CA THR A 33 7.90 15.91 20.87
C THR A 33 7.13 16.95 20.05
N ARG A 34 7.80 17.74 19.20
CA ARG A 34 7.13 18.67 18.27
C ARG A 34 6.48 18.00 17.06
N GLY A 35 7.07 16.94 16.51
CA GLY A 35 6.60 16.24 15.31
C GLY A 35 5.40 15.30 15.53
N ARG A 36 5.07 15.01 16.80
CA ARG A 36 4.01 14.06 17.16
C ARG A 36 2.63 14.40 16.62
N ARG A 37 2.31 15.68 16.40
CA ARG A 37 1.00 16.11 15.86
C ARG A 37 0.81 15.72 14.38
N ILE A 38 1.84 15.85 13.56
CA ILE A 38 1.77 15.55 12.11
C ILE A 38 1.87 14.03 11.87
N VAL A 39 2.73 13.34 12.63
CA VAL A 39 2.90 11.87 12.50
C VAL A 39 1.67 11.11 13.00
N ARG A 40 0.99 11.59 14.06
CA ARG A 40 -0.27 10.98 14.52
C ARG A 40 -1.35 11.04 13.46
N ARG A 41 -1.52 12.16 12.76
CA ARG A 41 -2.53 12.28 11.70
C ARG A 41 -2.30 11.26 10.59
N ARG A 42 -1.06 11.11 10.12
CA ARG A 42 -0.74 10.11 9.08
C ARG A 42 -0.99 8.68 9.56
N ARG A 43 -0.67 8.37 10.82
CA ARG A 43 -0.89 7.04 11.39
C ARG A 43 -2.37 6.74 11.62
N VAL A 44 -3.15 7.72 12.09
CA VAL A 44 -4.61 7.61 12.25
C VAL A 44 -5.28 7.48 10.90
N VAL A 45 -4.94 8.32 9.91
CA VAL A 45 -5.47 8.21 8.55
C VAL A 45 -5.15 6.85 7.96
N ARG A 46 -3.92 6.35 8.09
CA ARG A 46 -3.57 5.03 7.59
C ARG A 46 -4.35 3.94 8.30
N LEU A 47 -4.48 3.97 9.62
CA LEU A 47 -5.29 3.01 10.37
C LEU A 47 -6.77 3.06 9.97
N VAL A 48 -7.35 4.25 9.83
CA VAL A 48 -8.75 4.44 9.43
C VAL A 48 -8.97 3.94 8.00
N VAL A 49 -8.10 4.30 7.06
CA VAL A 49 -8.18 3.81 5.67
C VAL A 49 -8.01 2.29 5.64
N THR A 50 -7.05 1.72 6.37
CA THR A 50 -6.87 0.27 6.45
C THR A 50 -8.09 -0.41 7.07
N ALA A 51 -8.66 0.14 8.14
CA ALA A 51 -9.88 -0.39 8.76
C ALA A 51 -11.08 -0.33 7.80
N LEU A 52 -11.25 0.77 7.08
CA LEU A 52 -12.29 0.92 6.05
C LEU A 52 -12.11 -0.09 4.91
N VAL A 53 -10.88 -0.29 4.43
CA VAL A 53 -10.59 -1.27 3.38
C VAL A 53 -10.89 -2.69 3.87
N LEU A 54 -10.49 -3.05 5.10
CA LEU A 54 -10.79 -4.36 5.67
C LEU A 54 -12.30 -4.57 5.85
N ALA A 55 -13.03 -3.55 6.31
CA ALA A 55 -14.47 -3.61 6.46
C ALA A 55 -15.17 -3.78 5.09
N ALA A 56 -14.73 -3.04 4.07
CA ALA A 56 -15.24 -3.17 2.71
C ALA A 56 -14.96 -4.57 2.12
N LEU A 57 -13.76 -5.11 2.36
CA LEU A 57 -13.39 -6.46 1.92
C LEU A 57 -14.27 -7.51 2.59
N ALA A 58 -14.48 -7.40 3.91
CA ALA A 58 -15.36 -8.31 4.65
C ALA A 58 -16.80 -8.24 4.15
N ALA A 59 -17.33 -7.03 3.92
CA ALA A 59 -18.67 -6.85 3.34
C ALA A 59 -18.76 -7.46 1.93
N ALA A 60 -17.73 -7.29 1.09
CA ALA A 60 -17.69 -7.89 -0.24
C ALA A 60 -17.66 -9.43 -0.19
N ILE A 61 -16.92 -10.02 0.76
CA ILE A 61 -16.90 -11.47 0.98
C ILE A 61 -18.29 -11.95 1.40
N VAL A 62 -18.91 -11.29 2.38
CA VAL A 62 -20.26 -11.64 2.83
C VAL A 62 -21.25 -11.55 1.67
N LEU A 63 -21.17 -10.49 0.87
CA LEU A 63 -22.00 -10.33 -0.32
C LEU A 63 -21.75 -11.45 -1.33
N ALA A 64 -20.50 -11.77 -1.61
CA ALA A 64 -20.14 -12.84 -2.53
C ALA A 64 -20.66 -14.20 -2.07
N VAL A 65 -20.64 -14.48 -0.76
CA VAL A 65 -21.21 -15.70 -0.19
C VAL A 65 -22.74 -15.69 -0.28
N LEU A 66 -23.39 -14.56 0.01
CA LEU A 66 -24.86 -14.44 -0.06
C LEU A 66 -25.40 -14.58 -1.48
N TYR A 67 -24.68 -14.04 -2.46
CA TYR A 67 -25.02 -14.12 -3.88
C TYR A 67 -24.25 -15.23 -4.60
N TRP A 68 -23.64 -16.16 -3.85
CA TRP A 68 -22.94 -17.26 -4.48
C TRP A 68 -23.98 -18.07 -5.26
N PRO A 69 -23.83 -18.19 -6.60
CA PRO A 69 -24.74 -19.01 -7.35
C PRO A 69 -24.60 -20.44 -6.84
N ASP A 70 -25.69 -21.00 -6.32
CA ASP A 70 -25.79 -22.46 -6.23
C ASP A 70 -25.57 -22.96 -7.66
N ASP A 71 -24.52 -23.75 -7.86
CA ASP A 71 -24.30 -24.48 -9.11
C ASP A 71 -25.47 -25.44 -9.27
N ASP A 72 -26.57 -24.98 -9.86
CA ASP A 72 -27.66 -25.84 -10.29
C ASP A 72 -27.10 -26.66 -11.46
N PRO A 73 -26.78 -27.96 -11.28
CA PRO A 73 -26.07 -28.72 -12.29
C PRO A 73 -27.01 -28.94 -13.45
N ALA A 74 -26.88 -28.07 -14.46
CA ALA A 74 -27.41 -28.21 -15.81
C ALA A 74 -28.67 -29.07 -15.91
N THR A 75 -29.84 -28.48 -15.63
CA THR A 75 -31.14 -29.04 -16.01
C THR A 75 -31.34 -29.05 -17.54
N THR A 76 -30.29 -28.89 -18.32
CA THR A 76 -30.23 -29.42 -19.68
C THR A 76 -30.04 -30.93 -19.57
N THR A 77 -31.11 -31.64 -19.18
CA THR A 77 -31.23 -33.04 -19.53
C THR A 77 -31.07 -33.06 -21.05
N PRO A 78 -30.04 -33.69 -21.64
CA PRO A 78 -30.04 -33.95 -23.07
C PRO A 78 -31.24 -34.86 -23.27
N ASN A 79 -32.35 -34.29 -23.75
CA ASN A 79 -33.45 -35.08 -24.24
C ASN A 79 -32.80 -35.99 -25.28
N GLY A 80 -32.77 -37.29 -25.00
CA GLY A 80 -32.00 -38.25 -25.80
C GLY A 80 -32.47 -38.34 -27.25
N ASN A 81 -33.38 -37.49 -27.73
CA ASN A 81 -34.06 -37.57 -29.01
C ASN A 81 -33.25 -36.99 -30.19
N TRP A 82 -31.92 -36.95 -30.14
CA TRP A 82 -31.09 -36.43 -31.24
C TRP A 82 -31.32 -37.17 -32.58
N TRP A 83 -31.83 -38.40 -32.56
CA TRP A 83 -32.24 -39.14 -33.76
C TRP A 83 -33.61 -38.72 -34.33
N SER A 84 -34.43 -37.96 -33.59
CA SER A 84 -35.78 -37.52 -34.01
C SER A 84 -35.77 -36.26 -34.89
N ALA A 85 -34.64 -35.57 -34.98
CA ALA A 85 -34.46 -34.40 -35.84
C ALA A 85 -34.17 -34.74 -37.32
N LEU A 86 -34.12 -36.04 -37.67
CA LEU A 86 -33.75 -36.54 -39.00
C LEU A 86 -34.90 -37.31 -39.68
N GLY A 87 -36.14 -37.16 -39.20
CA GLY A 87 -37.36 -37.72 -39.82
C GLY A 87 -38.04 -36.75 -40.76
#